data_AF-A0A160PNW6-F1
#
_entry.id   AF-A0A160PNW6-F1
#
_cell.length_a   1.000
_cell.length_b   1.000
_cell.length_c   1.000
_cell.angle_alpha   90.00
_cell.angle_beta   90.00
_cell.angle_gamma   90.00
#
_symmetry.space_group_name_H-M   'P 1'
#
loop_
_entity.id
_entity.type
_entity.pdbx_description
1 polymer ?
#
loop_
_entity_poly.entity_id
_entity_poly.type
_entity_poly.pdbx_seq_one_letter_code
_entity_poly.pdbx_strand_id
1 'polypeptide(L)'
;MGGLCSSRLLTRLSFQFIKLLTIRKIASRTNVMTGRMESFTHTAHLAQSGNPRNISQAEGWLLVVQSMGIAVLLAVSFQSHLWEWGGIIRMLAQIVFIILIILVSRGLAKTRRVHPRGFKWRLTCAGILPVVVAVIGGWFWTAPTFHDTSWIITTAVAVGASLPGALVGLELVVRGNK
;
A
#
# COMPACT_ATOMS: atom_id res chain seq x y z
N MET A 1 -58.66 -57.76 -26.54
CA MET A 1 -58.21 -57.22 -25.23
C MET A 1 -56.70 -57.08 -25.26
N GLY A 2 -56.15 -55.87 -25.42
CA GLY A 2 -54.69 -55.68 -25.46
C GLY A 2 -54.31 -54.25 -25.77
N GLY A 3 -54.25 -53.38 -24.76
CA GLY A 3 -53.93 -51.97 -24.97
C GLY A 3 -53.54 -51.14 -23.74
N LEU A 4 -53.36 -51.76 -22.56
CA LEU A 4 -53.17 -51.02 -21.30
C LEU A 4 -51.77 -51.19 -20.67
N CYS A 5 -50.86 -51.96 -21.26
CA CYS A 5 -49.56 -52.26 -20.64
C CYS A 5 -48.40 -51.31 -21.04
N SER A 6 -48.55 -50.51 -22.11
CA SER A 6 -47.45 -49.71 -22.66
C SER A 6 -47.26 -48.33 -21.99
N SER A 7 -48.34 -47.71 -21.49
CA SER A 7 -48.30 -46.34 -20.96
C SER A 7 -47.56 -46.21 -19.61
N ARG A 8 -47.59 -47.24 -18.77
CA ARG A 8 -46.92 -47.26 -17.45
C ARG A 8 -45.40 -47.42 -17.54
N LEU A 9 -44.89 -48.04 -18.60
CA LEU A 9 -43.45 -48.23 -18.81
C LEU A 9 -42.80 -46.92 -19.28
N LEU A 10 -43.45 -46.20 -20.20
CA LEU A 10 -43.00 -44.91 -20.71
C LEU A 10 -42.97 -43.82 -19.65
N THR A 11 -43.94 -43.80 -18.72
CA THR A 11 -43.94 -42.86 -17.59
C THR A 11 -42.86 -43.16 -16.55
N ARG A 12 -42.52 -44.44 -16.32
CA ARG A 12 -41.38 -44.79 -15.45
C ARG A 12 -40.03 -44.38 -16.04
N LEU A 13 -39.86 -44.56 -17.36
CA LEU A 13 -38.63 -44.17 -18.06
C LEU A 13 -38.45 -42.65 -18.13
N SER A 14 -39.54 -41.88 -18.35
CA SER A 14 -39.47 -40.42 -18.34
C SER A 14 -39.13 -39.86 -16.95
N PHE A 15 -39.69 -40.44 -15.88
CA PHE A 15 -39.37 -40.06 -14.51
C PHE A 15 -37.90 -40.31 -14.16
N GLN A 16 -37.35 -41.46 -14.57
CA GLN A 16 -35.93 -41.78 -14.39
C GLN A 16 -35.02 -40.79 -15.14
N PHE A 17 -35.38 -40.41 -16.37
CA PHE A 17 -34.64 -39.44 -17.17
C PHE A 17 -34.64 -38.03 -16.55
N ILE A 18 -35.81 -37.56 -16.08
CA ILE A 18 -35.95 -36.27 -15.40
C ILE A 18 -35.11 -36.25 -14.11
N LYS A 19 -35.11 -37.35 -13.35
CA LYS A 19 -34.30 -37.48 -12.14
C LYS A 19 -32.79 -37.41 -12.46
N LEU A 20 -32.35 -38.09 -13.53
CA LEU A 20 -30.96 -38.10 -13.96
C LEU A 20 -30.47 -36.71 -14.42
N LEU A 21 -31.30 -35.98 -15.17
CA LEU A 21 -31.01 -34.62 -15.62
C LEU A 21 -30.92 -33.64 -14.45
N THR A 22 -31.81 -33.79 -13.46
CA THR A 22 -31.81 -32.94 -12.26
C THR A 22 -30.56 -33.20 -11.42
N ILE A 23 -30.16 -34.46 -11.23
CA ILE A 23 -28.94 -34.84 -10.52
C ILE A 23 -27.69 -34.29 -11.24
N ARG A 24 -27.61 -34.42 -12.57
CA ARG A 24 -26.49 -33.86 -13.34
C ARG A 24 -26.40 -32.33 -13.22
N LYS A 25 -27.53 -31.64 -13.22
CA LYS A 25 -27.58 -30.17 -13.10
C LYS A 25 -27.18 -29.70 -11.69
N ILE A 26 -27.52 -30.46 -10.66
CA ILE A 26 -27.08 -30.20 -9.28
C ILE A 26 -25.57 -30.45 -9.17
N ALA A 27 -25.07 -31.57 -9.70
CA ALA A 27 -23.64 -31.91 -9.69
C ALA A 27 -22.75 -30.91 -10.45
N SER A 28 -23.24 -30.35 -11.58
CA SER A 28 -22.48 -29.32 -12.30
C SER A 28 -22.45 -27.99 -11.53
N ARG A 29 -23.55 -27.61 -10.87
CA ARG A 29 -23.59 -26.41 -10.01
C ARG A 29 -22.68 -26.54 -8.80
N THR A 30 -22.61 -27.71 -8.18
CA THR A 30 -21.70 -27.93 -7.05
C THR A 30 -20.25 -27.78 -7.49
N ASN A 31 -19.84 -28.40 -8.60
CA ASN A 31 -18.45 -28.29 -9.11
C ASN A 31 -18.03 -26.84 -9.42
N VAL A 32 -18.94 -26.04 -9.97
CA VAL A 32 -18.67 -24.61 -10.24
C VAL A 32 -18.53 -23.80 -8.94
N MET A 33 -19.33 -24.13 -7.92
CA MET A 33 -19.20 -23.50 -6.60
C MET A 33 -17.91 -23.92 -5.89
N THR A 34 -17.53 -25.20 -5.92
CA THR A 34 -16.26 -25.67 -5.32
C THR A 34 -15.07 -25.00 -5.99
N GLY A 35 -15.02 -24.94 -7.33
CA GLY A 35 -13.91 -24.28 -8.04
C GLY A 35 -13.83 -22.78 -7.76
N ARG A 36 -14.97 -22.07 -7.64
CA ARG A 36 -14.96 -20.67 -7.20
C ARG A 36 -14.48 -20.53 -5.76
N MET A 37 -14.95 -21.39 -4.87
CA MET A 37 -14.61 -21.35 -3.46
C MET A 37 -13.12 -21.63 -3.27
N GLU A 38 -12.54 -22.62 -3.97
CA GLU A 38 -11.09 -22.87 -4.01
C GLU A 38 -10.31 -21.66 -4.55
N SER A 39 -10.79 -21.00 -5.62
CA SER A 39 -10.19 -19.76 -6.12
C SER A 39 -10.24 -18.64 -5.09
N PHE A 40 -11.34 -18.47 -4.36
CA PHE A 40 -11.48 -17.46 -3.30
C PHE A 40 -10.61 -17.80 -2.08
N THR A 41 -10.53 -19.06 -1.68
CA THR A 41 -9.69 -19.50 -0.57
C THR A 41 -8.21 -19.39 -0.94
N HIS A 42 -7.83 -19.69 -2.19
CA HIS A 42 -6.47 -19.53 -2.68
C HIS A 42 -6.08 -18.05 -2.78
N THR A 43 -6.97 -17.17 -3.24
CA THR A 43 -6.73 -15.72 -3.24
C THR A 43 -6.73 -15.12 -1.83
N ALA A 44 -7.58 -15.62 -0.93
CA ALA A 44 -7.57 -15.23 0.49
C ALA A 44 -6.31 -15.72 1.21
N HIS A 45 -5.86 -16.94 0.93
CA HIS A 45 -4.63 -17.53 1.47
C HIS A 45 -3.38 -16.84 0.90
N LEU A 46 -3.40 -16.40 -0.36
CA LEU A 46 -2.35 -15.55 -0.92
C LEU A 46 -2.33 -14.16 -0.29
N ALA A 47 -3.50 -13.58 0.01
CA ALA A 47 -3.62 -12.32 0.75
C ALA A 47 -3.25 -12.46 2.24
N GLN A 48 -3.39 -13.65 2.82
CA GLN A 48 -2.94 -14.01 4.17
C GLN A 48 -1.46 -14.41 4.22
N SER A 49 -0.90 -14.91 3.12
CA SER A 49 0.52 -15.20 3.04
C SER A 49 1.28 -13.89 3.14
N GLY A 50 2.06 -13.71 4.21
CA GLY A 50 2.81 -12.48 4.49
C GLY A 50 3.91 -12.13 3.47
N ASN A 51 3.90 -12.79 2.30
CA ASN A 51 4.84 -12.61 1.21
C ASN A 51 4.09 -12.33 -0.10
N PRO A 52 3.77 -11.05 -0.40
CA PRO A 52 3.14 -10.67 -1.65
C PRO A 52 4.08 -10.97 -2.82
N ARG A 53 3.65 -11.80 -3.77
CA ARG A 53 4.30 -11.92 -5.09
C ARG A 53 3.92 -10.71 -5.95
N ASN A 54 4.89 -10.16 -6.70
CA ASN A 54 4.83 -8.95 -7.55
C ASN A 54 5.03 -7.58 -6.86
N ILE A 55 5.86 -7.50 -5.81
CA ILE A 55 6.30 -6.21 -5.24
C ILE A 55 7.25 -5.51 -6.22
N SER A 56 6.95 -4.26 -6.58
CA SER A 56 7.77 -3.47 -7.50
C SER A 56 8.97 -2.87 -6.78
N GLN A 57 10.20 -3.28 -7.14
CA GLN A 57 11.44 -2.71 -6.58
C GLN A 57 11.54 -1.20 -6.80
N ALA A 58 10.95 -0.69 -7.89
CA ALA A 58 10.91 0.74 -8.18
C ALA A 58 10.09 1.53 -7.14
N GLU A 59 9.07 0.94 -6.52
CA GLU A 59 8.31 1.59 -5.43
C GLU A 59 9.18 1.76 -4.19
N GLY A 60 9.97 0.74 -3.86
CA GLY A 60 10.90 0.78 -2.73
C GLY A 60 11.97 1.85 -2.92
N TRP A 61 12.62 1.90 -4.08
CA TRP A 61 13.62 2.92 -4.39
C TRP A 61 13.06 4.33 -4.40
N LEU A 62 11.85 4.51 -4.93
CA LEU A 62 11.17 5.81 -4.95
C LEU A 62 10.92 6.33 -3.52
N LEU A 63 10.51 5.45 -2.60
CA LEU A 63 10.33 5.81 -1.18
C LEU A 63 11.65 6.11 -0.48
N VAL A 64 12.72 5.35 -0.76
CA VAL A 64 14.05 5.62 -0.18
C VAL A 64 14.57 6.98 -0.64
N VAL A 65 14.55 7.26 -1.95
CA VAL A 65 15.00 8.53 -2.52
C VAL A 65 14.17 9.69 -1.98
N GLN A 66 12.85 9.51 -1.88
CA GLN A 66 11.97 10.52 -1.26
C GLN A 66 12.37 10.79 0.19
N SER A 67 12.57 9.74 0.98
CA SER A 67 12.89 9.86 2.41
C SER A 67 14.20 10.62 2.61
N MET A 68 15.19 10.36 1.76
CA MET A 68 16.45 11.10 1.74
C MET A 68 16.23 12.57 1.38
N GLY A 69 15.42 12.86 0.35
CA GLY A 69 15.06 14.23 -0.02
C GLY A 69 14.34 14.98 1.09
N ILE A 70 13.41 14.32 1.79
CA ILE A 70 12.70 14.85 2.96
C ILE A 70 13.68 15.20 4.09
N ALA A 71 14.63 14.32 4.40
CA ALA A 71 15.62 14.55 5.45
C ALA A 71 16.46 15.80 5.16
N VAL A 72 16.94 15.93 3.91
CA VAL A 72 17.74 17.09 3.49
C VAL A 72 16.90 18.37 3.56
N LEU A 73 15.68 18.37 3.02
CA LEU A 73 14.82 19.56 3.01
C LEU A 73 14.42 20.00 4.42
N LEU A 74 14.16 19.06 5.33
CA LEU A 74 13.88 19.37 6.75
C LEU A 74 15.11 19.95 7.44
N ALA A 75 16.28 19.34 7.28
CA ALA A 75 17.52 19.83 7.89
C ALA A 75 17.86 21.25 7.39
N VAL A 76 17.81 21.47 6.07
CA VAL A 76 18.02 22.80 5.47
C VAL A 76 16.99 23.80 6.00
N SER A 77 15.71 23.41 6.09
CA SER A 77 14.66 24.29 6.60
C SER A 77 14.87 24.68 8.07
N PHE A 78 15.41 23.80 8.91
CA PHE A 78 15.67 24.12 10.32
C PHE A 78 16.93 24.97 10.47
N GLN A 79 18.01 24.63 9.74
CA GLN A 79 19.30 25.31 9.85
C GLN A 79 19.34 26.67 9.17
N SER A 80 18.48 26.91 8.17
CA SER A 80 18.50 28.16 7.42
C SER A 80 18.20 29.40 8.27
N HIS A 81 17.61 29.26 9.46
CA HIS A 81 17.40 30.38 10.39
C HIS A 81 18.70 31.16 10.66
N LEU A 82 19.83 30.47 10.75
CA LEU A 82 21.13 31.08 11.09
C LEU A 82 21.78 31.81 9.90
N TRP A 83 21.17 31.77 8.71
CA TRP A 83 21.74 32.32 7.48
C TRP A 83 21.11 33.66 7.11
N GLU A 84 21.89 34.56 6.51
CA GLU A 84 21.43 35.88 6.05
C GLU A 84 20.22 35.78 5.09
N TRP A 85 20.21 34.75 4.24
CA TRP A 85 19.14 34.46 3.27
C TRP A 85 18.16 33.38 3.76
N GLY A 86 18.14 33.12 5.06
CA GLY A 86 17.47 32.01 5.69
C GLY A 86 15.98 31.87 5.37
N GLY A 87 15.29 33.01 5.31
CA GLY A 87 13.87 33.07 4.99
C GLY A 87 13.56 32.64 3.55
N ILE A 88 14.34 33.11 2.57
CA ILE A 88 14.15 32.75 1.16
C ILE A 88 14.47 31.27 0.94
N ILE A 89 15.58 30.79 1.51
CA ILE A 89 16.00 29.39 1.40
C ILE A 89 14.95 28.46 2.01
N ARG A 90 14.36 28.83 3.15
CA ARG A 90 13.27 28.07 3.78
C ARG A 90 12.02 28.04 2.90
N MET A 91 11.64 29.17 2.30
CA MET A 91 10.50 29.22 1.38
C MET A 91 10.69 28.28 0.20
N LEU A 92 11.88 28.32 -0.43
CA LEU A 92 12.23 27.42 -1.53
C LEU A 92 12.23 25.95 -1.09
N ALA A 93 12.80 25.65 0.08
CA ALA A 93 12.82 24.29 0.64
C ALA A 93 11.40 23.76 0.89
N GLN A 94 10.49 24.60 1.39
CA GLN A 94 9.07 24.23 1.59
C GLN A 94 8.34 23.98 0.27
N ILE A 95 8.59 24.81 -0.75
CA ILE A 95 8.02 24.60 -2.09
C ILE A 95 8.49 23.26 -2.66
N VAL A 96 9.80 22.99 -2.61
CA VAL A 96 10.37 21.73 -3.08
C VAL A 96 9.84 20.54 -2.27
N PHE A 97 9.65 20.69 -0.96
CA PHE A 97 9.08 19.67 -0.09
C PHE A 97 7.65 19.31 -0.48
N ILE A 98 6.79 20.31 -0.74
CA ILE A 98 5.42 20.08 -1.21
C ILE A 98 5.42 19.39 -2.58
N ILE A 99 6.24 19.85 -3.52
CA ILE A 99 6.38 19.24 -4.85
C ILE A 99 6.81 17.77 -4.71
N LEU A 100 7.79 17.48 -3.85
CA LEU A 100 8.27 16.12 -3.60
C LEU A 100 7.15 15.21 -3.07
N ILE A 101 6.36 15.68 -2.10
CA ILE A 101 5.19 14.94 -1.58
C ILE A 101 4.17 14.66 -2.69
N ILE A 102 3.86 15.65 -3.54
CA ILE A 102 2.91 15.50 -4.64
C ILE A 102 3.43 14.49 -5.67
N LEU A 103 4.68 14.61 -6.11
CA LEU A 103 5.28 13.71 -7.09
C LEU A 103 5.27 12.26 -6.61
N VAL A 104 5.57 12.03 -5.34
CA VAL A 104 5.58 10.67 -4.79
C VAL A 104 4.15 10.16 -4.60
N SER A 105 3.23 10.99 -4.12
CA SER A 105 1.81 10.61 -4.04
C SER A 105 1.26 10.18 -5.39
N ARG A 106 1.63 10.89 -6.47
CA ARG A 106 1.29 10.53 -7.86
C ARG A 106 2.02 9.28 -8.34
N GLY A 107 3.31 9.14 -7.99
CA GLY A 107 4.12 7.96 -8.31
C GLY A 107 3.54 6.69 -7.71
N LEU A 108 3.27 6.71 -6.40
CA LEU A 108 2.64 5.62 -5.66
C LEU A 108 1.22 5.32 -6.15
N ALA A 109 0.45 6.34 -6.55
CA ALA A 109 -0.87 6.13 -7.15
C ALA A 109 -0.78 5.41 -8.51
N LYS A 110 0.25 5.70 -9.30
CA LYS A 110 0.47 5.10 -10.63
C LYS A 110 1.01 3.66 -10.56
N THR A 111 1.81 3.36 -9.55
CA THR A 111 2.44 2.02 -9.41
C THR A 111 1.66 1.08 -8.50
N ARG A 112 0.62 1.56 -7.80
CA ARG A 112 -0.13 0.85 -6.76
C ARG A 112 -0.47 -0.60 -7.12
N ARG A 113 0.30 -1.55 -6.57
CA ARG A 113 0.01 -2.99 -6.64
C ARG A 113 -0.65 -3.50 -5.34
N VAL A 114 -0.99 -4.78 -5.30
CA VAL A 114 -1.58 -5.43 -4.14
C VAL A 114 -0.56 -5.42 -2.99
N HIS A 115 -0.90 -4.73 -1.88
CA HIS A 115 -0.02 -4.61 -0.71
C HIS A 115 -0.51 -5.53 0.42
N PRO A 116 0.41 -6.10 1.23
CA PRO A 116 0.05 -6.93 2.37
C PRO A 116 -0.71 -6.12 3.44
N ARG A 117 -1.54 -6.80 4.26
CA ARG A 117 -2.23 -6.17 5.39
C ARG A 117 -1.23 -5.46 6.32
N GLY A 118 -1.56 -4.25 6.75
CA GLY A 118 -0.70 -3.40 7.61
C GLY A 118 0.25 -2.46 6.86
N PHE A 119 0.52 -2.71 5.57
CA PHE A 119 1.40 -1.85 4.76
C PHE A 119 0.84 -0.43 4.56
N LYS A 120 -0.49 -0.30 4.47
CA LYS A 120 -1.17 1.01 4.40
C LYS A 120 -0.84 1.89 5.61
N TRP A 121 -0.84 1.33 6.82
CA TRP A 121 -0.53 2.09 8.04
C TRP A 121 0.92 2.58 8.04
N ARG A 122 1.87 1.70 7.68
CA ARG A 122 3.29 2.07 7.56
C ARG A 122 3.54 3.16 6.52
N LEU A 123 2.89 3.06 5.36
CA LEU A 123 2.97 4.09 4.32
C LEU A 123 2.35 5.42 4.77
N THR A 124 1.22 5.37 5.49
CA THR A 124 0.60 6.56 6.08
C THR A 124 1.52 7.21 7.12
N CYS A 125 2.14 6.43 8.01
CA CYS A 125 3.13 6.96 8.95
C CYS A 125 4.33 7.60 8.23
N ALA A 126 4.85 6.95 7.18
CA ALA A 126 5.94 7.49 6.37
C ALA A 126 5.59 8.81 5.66
N GLY A 127 4.33 9.03 5.30
CA GLY A 127 3.88 10.28 4.69
C GLY A 127 3.53 11.38 5.70
N ILE A 128 2.81 11.04 6.78
CA ILE A 128 2.30 12.03 7.74
C ILE A 128 3.41 12.53 8.67
N LEU A 129 4.30 11.64 9.11
CA LEU A 129 5.29 11.97 10.14
C LEU A 129 6.26 13.09 9.71
N PRO A 130 6.81 13.10 8.48
CA PRO A 130 7.57 14.24 7.97
C PRO A 130 6.80 15.56 7.96
N VAL A 131 5.51 15.52 7.63
CA VAL A 131 4.66 16.73 7.59
C VAL A 131 4.45 17.28 9.00
N VAL A 132 4.15 16.40 9.97
CA VAL A 132 4.00 16.78 11.37
C VAL A 132 5.30 17.39 11.91
N VAL A 133 6.45 16.77 11.61
CA VAL A 133 7.76 17.30 12.03
C VAL A 133 8.09 18.63 11.33
N ALA A 134 7.72 18.79 10.05
CA ALA A 134 7.90 20.07 9.35
C ALA A 134 7.10 21.19 10.02
N VAL A 135 5.86 20.93 10.43
CA VAL A 135 5.00 21.92 11.09
C VAL A 135 5.49 22.23 12.50
N ILE A 136 5.69 21.19 13.34
CA ILE A 136 6.09 21.37 14.73
C ILE A 136 7.52 21.92 14.81
N GLY A 137 8.47 21.32 14.10
CA GLY A 137 9.85 21.76 14.06
C GLY A 137 9.99 23.13 13.39
N GLY A 138 9.21 23.38 12.34
CA GLY A 138 9.09 24.70 11.74
C GLY A 138 8.68 25.72 12.78
N TRP A 139 7.54 25.54 13.44
CA TRP A 139 7.09 26.45 14.49
C TRP A 139 8.11 26.61 15.63
N PHE A 140 8.62 25.50 16.17
CA PHE A 140 9.50 25.49 17.34
C PHE A 140 10.86 26.18 17.12
N TRP A 141 11.47 25.98 15.94
CA TRP A 141 12.79 26.56 15.62
C TRP A 141 12.72 27.86 14.80
N THR A 142 11.52 28.33 14.44
CA THR A 142 11.35 29.64 13.78
C THR A 142 10.69 30.69 14.66
N ALA A 143 10.03 30.29 15.75
CA ALA A 143 9.58 31.23 16.74
C ALA A 143 10.78 32.04 17.29
N PRO A 144 10.64 33.35 17.52
CA PRO A 144 11.74 34.25 17.87
C PRO A 144 12.29 34.07 19.30
N THR A 145 12.12 32.90 19.90
CA THR A 145 12.75 32.56 21.17
C THR A 145 14.18 32.08 20.90
N PHE A 146 15.15 32.70 21.57
CA PHE A 146 16.59 32.44 21.45
C PHE A 146 16.97 31.00 21.82
N HIS A 147 16.70 30.05 20.94
CA HIS A 147 17.10 28.66 21.07
C HIS A 147 18.31 28.43 20.17
N ASP A 148 19.51 28.60 20.71
CA ASP A 148 20.76 28.10 20.12
C ASP A 148 20.72 26.57 20.09
N THR A 149 19.95 26.02 19.17
CA THR A 149 19.85 24.58 18.96
C THR A 149 20.99 24.17 18.04
N SER A 150 21.83 23.25 18.54
CA SER A 150 22.92 22.68 17.73
C SER A 150 22.39 22.08 16.42
N TRP A 151 23.13 22.29 15.34
CA TRP A 151 22.85 21.72 14.02
C TRP A 151 22.66 20.19 14.09
N ILE A 152 23.37 19.52 15.00
CA ILE A 152 23.29 18.07 15.25
C ILE A 152 21.86 17.65 15.62
N ILE A 153 21.19 18.42 16.48
CA ILE A 153 19.83 18.11 16.95
C ILE A 153 18.83 18.24 15.79
N THR A 154 18.94 19.34 15.03
CA THR A 154 18.06 19.56 13.87
C THR A 154 18.21 18.48 12.80
N THR A 155 19.44 18.01 12.55
CA THR A 155 19.71 16.90 11.62
C THR A 155 19.19 15.58 12.17
N ALA A 156 19.38 15.29 13.47
CA ALA A 156 18.87 14.07 14.09
C ALA A 156 17.33 13.99 13.99
N VAL A 157 16.64 15.10 14.21
CA VAL A 157 15.17 15.19 14.07
C VAL A 157 14.74 14.99 12.63
N ALA A 158 15.45 15.60 11.66
CA ALA A 158 15.18 15.41 10.23
C ALA A 158 15.36 13.95 9.79
N VAL A 159 16.43 13.29 10.23
CA VAL A 159 16.69 11.87 9.96
C VAL A 159 15.64 10.99 10.63
N GLY A 160 15.33 11.24 11.90
CA GLY A 160 14.25 10.57 12.63
C GLY A 160 12.90 10.66 11.92
N ALA A 161 12.60 11.81 11.32
CA ALA A 161 11.38 12.02 10.57
C ALA A 161 11.32 11.21 9.25
N SER A 162 12.46 11.08 8.58
CA SER A 162 12.57 10.33 7.31
C SER A 162 12.69 8.81 7.48
N LEU A 163 13.12 8.35 8.66
CA LEU A 163 13.45 6.95 8.94
C LEU A 163 12.32 5.97 8.62
N PRO A 164 11.06 6.21 9.03
CA PRO A 164 9.95 5.32 8.70
C PRO A 164 9.76 5.13 7.19
N GLY A 165 9.93 6.19 6.40
CA GLY A 165 9.84 6.11 4.94
C GLY A 165 10.97 5.29 4.32
N ALA A 166 12.19 5.50 4.78
CA ALA A 166 13.37 4.78 4.30
C ALA A 166 13.27 3.28 4.63
N LEU A 167 12.82 2.92 5.84
CA LEU A 167 12.63 1.54 6.26
C LEU A 167 11.56 0.82 5.42
N VAL A 168 10.42 1.49 5.18
CA VAL A 168 9.35 0.93 4.34
C VAL A 168 9.82 0.76 2.90
N GLY A 169 10.57 1.74 2.36
CA GLY A 169 11.16 1.64 1.03
C GLY A 169 12.16 0.49 0.92
N LEU A 170 13.08 0.36 1.89
CA LEU A 170 14.08 -0.70 1.92
C LEU A 170 13.43 -2.09 2.05
N GLU A 171 12.41 -2.23 2.90
CA GLU A 171 11.66 -3.48 3.06
C GLU A 171 11.02 -3.91 1.73
N LEU A 172 10.49 -2.96 0.94
CA LEU A 172 9.95 -3.24 -0.39
C LEU A 172 11.04 -3.65 -1.40
N VAL A 173 12.20 -3.00 -1.38
CA VAL A 173 13.33 -3.36 -2.27
C VAL A 173 13.79 -4.80 -1.97
N VAL A 174 13.99 -5.13 -0.70
CA VAL A 174 14.46 -6.47 -0.28
C VAL A 174 13.45 -7.56 -0.63
N ARG A 175 12.15 -7.29 -0.43
CA ARG A 175 11.09 -8.26 -0.75
C ARG A 175 10.83 -8.38 -2.25
N GLY A 176 11.06 -7.33 -3.04
CA GLY A 176 10.93 -7.36 -4.49
C GLY A 176 12.09 -8.06 -5.22
N ASN A 177 13.17 -8.42 -4.51
CA ASN A 177 14.32 -9.17 -5.05
C ASN A 177 14.25 -10.68 -4.81
N LYS A 178 13.16 -11.17 -4.20
CA LYS A 178 12.90 -12.59 -3.92
C LYS A 178 11.78 -13.11 -4.81
#